data_AF-A0A1C0SH57-F1
#
_entry.id   AF-A0A1C0SH57-F1
#
_cell.length_a   1.000
_cell.length_b   1.000
_cell.length_c   1.000
_cell.angle_alpha   90.00
_cell.angle_beta   90.00
_cell.angle_gamma   90.00
#
_symmetry.space_group_name_H-M   'P 1'
#
loop_
_entity.id
_entity.type
_entity.pdbx_description
1 polymer ?
#
loop_
_entity_poly.entity_id
_entity_poly.type
_entity_poly.pdbx_seq_one_letter_code
_entity_poly.pdbx_strand_id
1 'polypeptide(L)' 'MRTHDDEQEKDRGPAPQLRAVSGSRNVHVPETERDRIFEPFYRLKPRDRGAGLGLNLVLQIARRHGAQMAF' A
#
# COMPACT_ATOMS: atom_id res chain seq x y z
N MET A 1 -16.79 -43.48 -8.35
CA MET A 1 -17.62 -42.26 -8.20
C MET A 1 -17.41 -41.70 -6.80
N ARG A 2 -16.49 -40.73 -6.62
CA ARG A 2 -16.42 -39.81 -5.47
C ARG A 2 -15.41 -38.70 -5.79
N THR A 3 -15.99 -37.58 -6.20
CA THR A 3 -15.57 -36.19 -5.95
C THR A 3 -14.07 -35.91 -5.90
N HIS A 4 -13.56 -35.43 -7.03
CA HIS A 4 -12.67 -34.26 -7.03
C HIS A 4 -13.44 -33.10 -6.38
N ASP A 5 -12.73 -32.08 -5.91
CA ASP A 5 -13.23 -30.86 -5.26
C ASP A 5 -13.12 -30.93 -3.73
N ASP A 6 -12.02 -30.43 -3.17
CA ASP A 6 -12.08 -29.70 -1.87
C ASP A 6 -10.80 -28.97 -1.40
N GLU A 7 -9.62 -29.05 -2.05
CA GLU A 7 -8.39 -28.52 -1.39
C GLU A 7 -7.60 -27.44 -2.15
N GLN A 8 -8.19 -26.77 -3.14
CA GLN A 8 -7.55 -25.64 -3.83
C GLN A 8 -7.86 -24.27 -3.19
N GLU A 9 -7.77 -24.17 -1.86
CA GLU A 9 -7.74 -22.87 -1.15
C GLU A 9 -6.58 -22.82 -0.13
N LYS A 10 -5.40 -23.34 -0.51
CA LYS A 10 -4.25 -23.36 0.41
C LYS A 10 -2.89 -23.08 -0.24
N ASP A 11 -2.88 -22.40 -1.38
CA ASP A 11 -1.62 -22.05 -2.07
C ASP A 11 -1.52 -20.59 -2.49
N ARG A 12 -2.28 -19.69 -1.85
CA ARG A 12 -1.93 -18.26 -1.90
C ARG A 12 -0.95 -18.00 -0.76
N GLY A 13 0.34 -18.16 -1.06
CA GLY A 13 1.41 -17.60 -0.25
C GLY A 13 1.13 -16.13 0.10
N PRO A 14 1.78 -15.57 1.14
CA PRO A 14 1.48 -14.22 1.60
C PRO A 14 1.50 -13.23 0.44
N ALA A 15 0.48 -12.36 0.37
CA ALA A 15 0.38 -11.36 -0.68
C ALA A 15 1.73 -10.64 -0.85
N PRO A 16 2.20 -10.42 -2.09
CA PRO A 16 3.48 -9.79 -2.33
C PRO A 16 3.54 -8.43 -1.62
N GLN A 17 4.50 -8.29 -0.70
CA GLN A 17 4.69 -7.07 0.08
C GLN A 17 5.63 -6.13 -0.68
N LEU A 18 5.12 -5.00 -1.15
CA LEU A 18 5.93 -3.97 -1.78
C LEU A 18 6.56 -3.08 -0.69
N ARG A 19 7.87 -3.22 -0.46
CA ARG A 19 8.59 -2.35 0.48
C ARG A 19 9.10 -1.10 -0.24
N ALA A 20 8.38 0.02 -0.09
CA ALA A 20 8.87 1.31 -0.57
C ALA A 20 9.96 1.84 0.38
N VAL A 21 11.18 2.05 -0.14
CA VAL A 21 12.28 2.66 0.62
C VAL A 21 12.51 4.08 0.09
N SER A 22 12.25 5.10 0.92
CA SER A 22 12.57 6.48 0.58
C SER A 22 14.02 6.79 0.96
N GLY A 23 14.85 7.19 -0.01
CA GLY A 23 16.27 7.53 0.19
C GLY A 23 16.53 8.86 0.92
N SER A 24 15.51 9.49 1.53
CA SER A 24 15.68 10.73 2.29
C SER A 24 16.09 10.43 3.72
N ARG A 25 17.25 10.96 4.13
CA ARG A 25 17.92 10.66 5.39
C ARG A 25 17.07 10.79 6.67
N ASN A 26 15.93 11.50 6.71
CA ASN A 26 15.14 11.68 7.93
C ASN A 26 13.66 12.10 7.70
N VAL A 27 12.81 11.30 7.07
CA VAL A 27 11.35 11.55 7.14
C VAL A 27 10.63 10.26 7.53
N HIS A 28 10.34 10.14 8.82
CA HIS A 28 9.35 9.20 9.33
C HIS A 28 7.97 9.87 9.26
N VAL A 29 6.96 9.13 8.83
CA VAL A 29 5.57 9.55 8.88
C VAL A 29 5.10 9.43 10.34
N PRO A 30 4.62 10.50 10.98
CA PRO A 30 4.03 10.42 12.32
C PRO A 30 2.90 9.39 12.35
N GLU A 31 2.78 8.64 13.45
CA GLU A 31 1.77 7.58 13.59
C GLU A 31 0.35 8.06 13.30
N THR A 32 0.02 9.25 13.77
CA THR A 32 -1.28 9.91 13.56
C THR A 32 -1.59 10.24 12.10
N GLU A 33 -0.58 10.26 11.23
CA GLU A 33 -0.71 10.63 9.82
C GLU A 33 -0.61 9.42 8.89
N ARG A 34 -0.23 8.24 9.40
CA ARG A 34 -0.01 7.03 8.59
C ARG A 34 -1.25 6.63 7.78
N ASP A 35 -2.44 6.73 8.36
CA ASP A 35 -3.68 6.39 7.64
C ASP A 35 -4.03 7.45 6.58
N ARG A 36 -3.74 8.72 6.88
CA ARG A 36 -4.14 9.87 6.08
C ARG A 36 -3.22 10.12 4.89
N ILE A 37 -1.98 9.66 4.91
CA ILE A 37 -1.04 9.87 3.79
C ILE A 37 -1.45 9.20 2.48
N PHE A 38 -2.45 8.31 2.52
CA PHE A 38 -3.04 7.71 1.34
C PHE A 38 -4.31 8.44 0.84
N GLU A 39 -4.80 9.43 1.58
CA GLU A 39 -5.92 10.27 1.14
C GLU A 39 -5.51 11.11 -0.08
N PRO A 40 -6.40 11.29 -1.07
CA PRO A 40 -6.14 12.19 -2.18
C PRO A 40 -5.81 13.60 -1.69
N PHE A 41 -4.78 14.22 -2.25
CA PHE A 41 -4.33 15.59 -1.97
C PHE A 41 -3.76 15.82 -0.56
N TYR A 42 -3.74 14.80 0.30
CA TYR A 42 -3.17 14.92 1.64
C TYR A 42 -1.65 15.11 1.58
N ARG A 43 -1.13 16.01 2.42
CA ARG A 43 0.30 16.35 2.50
C ARG A 43 0.74 16.64 3.93
N LEU A 44 1.80 15.94 4.37
CA LEU A 44 2.47 16.18 5.66
C LEU A 44 3.12 17.56 5.78
N LYS A 45 3.64 18.09 4.65
CA LYS A 45 4.25 19.42 4.58
C LYS A 45 3.76 20.11 3.31
N PRO A 46 3.35 21.39 3.38
CA PRO A 46 3.10 22.19 2.19
C PRO A 46 4.35 22.22 1.32
N ARG A 47 4.21 21.95 0.02
CA ARG A 47 5.26 22.10 -0.99
C ARG A 47 4.65 22.74 -2.23
N ASP A 48 5.44 23.54 -2.93
CA ASP A 48 5.00 24.26 -4.14
C ASP A 48 4.86 23.36 -5.37
N ARG A 49 5.18 22.07 -5.24
CA ARG A 49 5.24 21.08 -6.33
C ARG A 49 4.52 19.80 -5.92
N GLY A 50 3.78 19.22 -6.87
CA GLY A 50 3.10 17.93 -6.73
C GLY A 50 1.70 18.04 -6.11
N ALA A 51 0.73 17.34 -6.72
CA ALA A 51 -0.68 17.40 -6.34
C ALA A 51 -1.06 16.57 -5.09
N GLY A 52 -0.14 15.81 -4.49
CA GLY A 52 -0.47 14.92 -3.36
C GLY A 52 -1.25 13.66 -3.76
N LEU A 53 -1.08 13.18 -4.99
CA LEU A 53 -1.78 11.99 -5.50
C LEU A 53 -0.92 10.72 -5.56
N GLY A 54 0.40 10.84 -5.41
CA GLY A 54 1.33 9.72 -5.63
C GLY A 54 1.04 8.50 -4.76
N LEU A 55 0.91 8.68 -3.44
CA LEU A 55 0.62 7.58 -2.51
C LEU A 55 -0.80 7.02 -2.67
N ASN A 56 -1.78 7.88 -2.96
CA ASN A 56 -3.13 7.43 -3.26
C ASN A 56 -3.18 6.49 -4.48
N LEU A 57 -2.49 6.87 -5.57
CA LEU A 57 -2.38 6.05 -6.77
C LEU A 57 -1.67 4.72 -6.51
N VAL A 58 -0.57 4.75 -5.75
CA VAL A 58 0.17 3.56 -5.34
C VAL A 58 -0.72 2.61 -4.53
N LEU A 59 -1.53 3.12 -3.61
CA LEU A 59 -2.50 2.32 -2.87
C LEU A 59 -3.57 1.71 -3.79
N GLN A 60 -4.09 2.47 -4.76
CA GLN A 60 -5.06 1.95 -5.73
C GLN A 60 -4.49 0.82 -6.58
N ILE A 61 -3.25 0.98 -7.06
CA ILE A 61 -2.53 -0.05 -7.82
C ILE A 61 -2.32 -1.28 -6.94
N ALA A 62 -1.79 -1.11 -5.73
CA ALA A 62 -1.55 -2.22 -4.80
C ALA A 62 -2.83 -3.02 -4.51
N ARG A 63 -3.94 -2.34 -4.19
CA ARG A 63 -5.26 -2.99 -3.99
C ARG A 63 -5.69 -3.79 -5.21
N ARG A 64 -5.49 -3.26 -6.42
CA ARG A 64 -5.81 -3.97 -7.67
C ARG A 64 -4.98 -5.23 -7.86
N HIS A 65 -3.75 -5.26 -7.34
CA HIS A 65 -2.85 -6.41 -7.40
C HIS A 65 -2.92 -7.32 -6.15
N GLY A 66 -3.88 -7.08 -5.24
CA GLY A 66 -4.00 -7.84 -3.99
C GLY A 66 -2.88 -7.59 -2.99
N ALA A 67 -2.08 -6.56 -3.18
CA ALA A 67 -1.03 -6.15 -2.25
C ALA A 67 -1.62 -5.31 -1.11
N GLN A 68 -1.07 -5.50 0.08
CA GLN A 68 -1.42 -4.74 1.28
C GLN A 68 -0.29 -3.75 1.60
N MET A 69 -0.68 -2.55 2.03
CA MET A 69 0.26 -1.51 2.47
C MET A 69 0.07 -1.25 3.96
N ALA A 70 1.16 -1.36 4.70
CA ALA A 70 1.25 -1.10 6.13
C ALA A 70 2.60 -0.39 6.42
N PHE A 71 2.69 0.30 7.56
CA PHE A 71 3.92 0.95 8.04
C PHE A 71 4.63 0.12 9.08
#